data_AF-A0A562VCF0-F1
#
_entry.id   AF-A0A562VCF0-F1
#
_cell.length_a   1.000
_cell.length_b   1.000
_cell.length_c   1.000
_cell.angle_alpha   90.00
_cell.angle_beta   90.00
_cell.angle_gamma   90.00
#
_symmetry.space_group_name_H-M   'P 1'
#
loop_
_entity.id
_entity.type
_entity.pdbx_description
1 polymer ?
#
loop_
_entity_poly.entity_id
_entity_poly.type
_entity_poly.pdbx_seq_one_letter_code
_entity_poly.pdbx_strand_id
1 'polypeptide(L)'
;MASIEDFVAAIDAAISAVNDAKSSMEAAKSTGEETVTTLQGASAYGRADIIGSAIGKLDEVLGQLVAANTTAEETKNIALSAQE
;
A
#
# COMPACT_ATOMS: atom_id res chain seq x y z
N MET A 1 22.17 -23.79 4.19
CA MET A 1 21.99 -22.82 3.08
C MET A 1 20.51 -22.78 2.80
N ALA A 2 19.90 -21.59 2.74
CA ALA A 2 18.51 -21.46 2.29
C ALA A 2 18.46 -21.82 0.80
N SER A 3 17.41 -22.53 0.37
CA SER A 3 17.21 -22.86 -1.04
C SER A 3 16.60 -21.67 -1.80
N ILE A 4 16.57 -21.77 -3.13
CA ILE A 4 15.82 -20.81 -3.96
C ILE A 4 14.32 -20.88 -3.63
N GLU A 5 13.78 -22.06 -3.29
CA GLU A 5 12.39 -22.17 -2.83
C GLU A 5 12.15 -21.36 -1.55
N ASP A 6 13.07 -21.43 -0.57
CA ASP A 6 12.96 -20.66 0.67
C ASP A 6 12.94 -19.15 0.40
N PHE A 7 13.73 -18.69 -0.58
CA PHE A 7 13.79 -17.29 -0.98
C PHE A 7 12.51 -16.84 -1.69
N VAL A 8 11.98 -17.63 -2.62
CA VAL A 8 10.70 -17.37 -3.29
C VAL A 8 9.55 -17.31 -2.28
N ALA A 9 9.51 -18.24 -1.33
CA ALA A 9 8.50 -18.26 -0.28
C ALA A 9 8.57 -17.00 0.61
N ALA A 10 9.77 -16.52 0.93
CA ALA A 10 9.94 -15.27 1.68
C ALA A 10 9.45 -14.05 0.89
N ILE A 11 9.68 -14.00 -0.43
CA ILE A 11 9.17 -12.93 -1.28
C ILE A 11 7.64 -12.97 -1.36
N ASP A 12 7.04 -14.15 -1.50
CA ASP A 12 5.58 -14.29 -1.50
C ASP A 12 4.95 -13.79 -0.20
N ALA A 13 5.56 -14.10 0.94
CA ALA A 13 5.12 -13.57 2.24
C ALA A 13 5.22 -12.03 2.29
N ALA A 14 6.29 -11.46 1.72
CA ALA A 14 6.45 -10.01 1.65
C ALA A 14 5.40 -9.35 0.74
N ILE A 15 5.11 -9.93 -0.42
CA ILE A 15 4.05 -9.49 -1.34
C ILE A 15 2.69 -9.52 -0.63
N SER A 16 2.36 -10.59 0.08
CA SER A 16 1.13 -10.67 0.86
C SER A 16 1.04 -9.55 1.90
N ALA A 17 2.10 -9.31 2.67
CA ALA A 17 2.13 -8.25 3.67
C ALA A 17 1.98 -6.84 3.06
N VAL A 18 2.60 -6.60 1.90
CA VAL A 18 2.46 -5.32 1.17
C VAL A 18 1.02 -5.14 0.67
N ASN A 19 0.38 -6.20 0.17
CA ASN A 19 -1.01 -6.15 -0.27
C ASN A 19 -1.98 -5.89 0.89
N ASP A 20 -1.76 -6.51 2.05
CA ASP A 20 -2.54 -6.26 3.26
C ASP A 20 -2.41 -4.81 3.74
N ALA A 21 -1.18 -4.28 3.73
CA ALA A 21 -0.92 -2.88 4.05
C ALA A 21 -1.63 -1.95 3.06
N LYS A 22 -1.56 -2.24 1.76
CA LYS A 22 -2.24 -1.48 0.71
C LYS A 22 -3.75 -1.44 0.94
N SER A 23 -4.38 -2.59 1.18
CA SER A 23 -5.81 -2.68 1.46
C SER A 23 -6.21 -1.84 2.69
N SER A 24 -5.41 -1.89 3.75
CA SER A 24 -5.63 -1.09 4.95
C SER A 24 -5.53 0.41 4.68
N MET A 25 -4.56 0.84 3.86
CA MET A 25 -4.39 2.25 3.49
C MET A 25 -5.51 2.75 2.56
N GLU A 26 -5.99 1.92 1.63
CA GLU A 26 -7.15 2.24 0.78
C GLU A 26 -8.41 2.43 1.62
N ALA A 27 -8.64 1.57 2.62
CA ALA A 27 -9.77 1.71 3.55
C ALA A 27 -9.69 3.00 4.38
N ALA A 28 -8.50 3.33 4.90
CA ALA A 28 -8.25 4.57 5.63
C ALA A 28 -8.47 5.80 4.73
N LYS A 29 -8.04 5.74 3.48
CA LYS A 29 -8.21 6.81 2.49
C LYS A 29 -9.70 7.05 2.23
N SER A 30 -10.44 5.99 1.92
CA SER A 30 -11.89 6.06 1.68
C SER A 30 -12.64 6.65 2.89
N THR A 31 -12.32 6.20 4.10
CA THR A 31 -12.88 6.77 5.35
C THR A 31 -12.56 8.27 5.48
N GLY A 32 -11.33 8.67 5.14
CA GLY A 32 -10.91 10.06 5.10
C GLY A 32 -11.76 10.90 4.13
N GLU A 33 -11.96 10.42 2.90
CA GLU A 33 -12.73 11.10 1.85
C GLU A 33 -14.20 11.30 2.26
N GLU A 34 -14.83 10.28 2.86
CA GLU A 34 -16.18 10.39 3.41
C GLU A 34 -16.25 11.43 4.56
N THR A 35 -15.22 11.45 5.41
CA THR A 35 -15.15 12.40 6.52
C THR A 35 -14.98 13.83 6.01
N VAL A 36 -14.14 14.05 5.00
CA VAL A 36 -13.99 15.36 4.33
C VAL A 36 -15.32 15.84 3.78
N THR A 37 -16.03 14.98 3.06
CA THR A 37 -17.35 15.30 2.48
C THR A 37 -18.36 15.69 3.57
N THR A 38 -18.40 14.93 4.67
CA THR A 38 -19.28 15.20 5.81
C THR A 38 -18.96 16.55 6.47
N LEU A 39 -17.67 16.84 6.70
CA LEU A 39 -17.23 18.09 7.31
C LEU A 39 -17.51 19.31 6.43
N GLN A 40 -17.35 19.18 5.11
CA GLN A 40 -17.70 20.23 4.16
C GLN A 40 -19.20 20.52 4.16
N GLY A 41 -20.06 19.48 4.23
CA GLY A 41 -21.50 19.63 4.41
C GLY A 41 -21.88 20.34 5.70
N ALA A 42 -21.09 20.16 6.76
CA ALA A 42 -21.24 20.86 8.04
C ALA A 42 -20.56 22.24 8.08
N SER A 43 -20.06 22.76 6.94
CA SER A 43 -19.30 24.02 6.84
C SER A 43 -18.03 24.08 7.72
N ALA A 44 -17.49 22.93 8.11
CA ALA A 44 -16.30 22.79 8.94
C ALA A 44 -15.01 22.69 8.09
N TYR A 45 -14.85 23.61 7.12
CA TYR A 45 -13.81 23.55 6.08
C TYR A 45 -12.38 23.38 6.64
N GLY A 46 -12.00 24.11 7.68
CA GLY A 46 -10.66 23.99 8.25
C GLY A 46 -10.33 22.60 8.82
N ARG A 47 -11.34 21.83 9.28
CA ARG A 47 -11.15 20.42 9.68
C ARG A 47 -11.07 19.50 8.47
N ALA A 48 -11.85 19.78 7.43
CA ALA A 48 -11.81 19.06 6.17
C ALA A 48 -10.43 19.16 5.51
N ASP A 49 -9.80 20.34 5.53
CA ASP A 49 -8.46 20.56 4.96
C ASP A 49 -7.37 19.74 5.66
N ILE A 50 -7.46 19.60 7.00
CA ILE A 50 -6.54 18.76 7.78
C ILE A 50 -6.64 17.31 7.34
N ILE A 51 -7.87 16.78 7.17
CA ILE A 51 -8.07 15.40 6.71
C ILE A 51 -7.66 15.25 5.25
N GLY A 52 -7.94 16.23 4.40
CA GLY A 52 -7.47 16.26 3.00
C GLY A 52 -5.94 16.14 2.91
N SER A 53 -5.22 16.81 3.81
CA SER A 53 -3.75 16.69 3.88
C SER A 53 -3.30 15.28 4.33
N ALA A 54 -4.06 14.62 5.20
CA ALA A 54 -3.78 13.24 5.60
C ALA A 54 -4.07 12.25 4.46
N ILE A 55 -5.14 12.45 3.69
CA ILE A 55 -5.46 11.69 2.47
C ILE A 55 -4.31 11.78 1.46
N GLY A 56 -3.76 12.98 1.24
CA GLY A 56 -2.60 13.15 0.35
C GLY A 56 -1.40 12.30 0.77
N LYS A 57 -1.12 12.18 2.08
CA LYS A 57 -0.07 11.29 2.59
C LYS A 57 -0.40 9.81 2.41
N LEU A 58 -1.68 9.43 2.54
CA LEU A 58 -2.10 8.05 2.26
C LEU A 58 -1.88 7.71 0.78
N ASP A 59 -2.14 8.64 -0.13
CA ASP A 59 -1.85 8.45 -1.56
C ASP A 59 -0.35 8.28 -1.85
N GLU A 60 0.51 9.08 -1.21
CA GLU A 60 1.97 8.90 -1.30
C GLU A 60 2.41 7.52 -0.83
N VAL A 61 1.91 7.07 0.32
CA VAL A 61 2.22 5.74 0.88
C VAL A 61 1.68 4.62 -0.01
N LEU A 62 0.47 4.75 -0.56
CA LEU A 62 -0.08 3.79 -1.52
C LEU A 62 0.81 3.68 -2.76
N GLY A 63 1.30 4.79 -3.29
CA GLY A 63 2.25 4.79 -4.41
C GLY A 63 3.55 4.04 -4.07
N GLN A 64 4.07 4.21 -2.86
CA GLN A 64 5.26 3.49 -2.39
C GLN A 64 5.00 1.98 -2.23
N LEU A 65 3.83 1.59 -1.73
CA LEU A 65 3.45 0.18 -1.60
C LEU A 65 3.29 -0.50 -2.96
N VAL A 66 2.72 0.20 -3.95
CA VAL A 66 2.65 -0.29 -5.35
C VAL A 66 4.05 -0.53 -5.90
N ALA A 67 4.96 0.44 -5.74
CA ALA A 67 6.34 0.28 -6.18
C ALA A 67 7.05 -0.89 -5.49
N ALA A 68 6.88 -1.03 -4.18
CA ALA A 68 7.43 -2.16 -3.41
C ALA A 68 6.90 -3.51 -3.90
N ASN A 69 5.60 -3.60 -4.20
CA ASN A 69 5.00 -4.82 -4.74
C ASN A 69 5.58 -5.17 -6.12
N THR A 70 5.71 -4.20 -7.02
CA THR A 70 6.33 -4.40 -8.34
C THR A 70 7.77 -4.91 -8.22
N THR A 71 8.59 -4.29 -7.35
CA THR A 71 9.97 -4.76 -7.13
C THR A 71 10.02 -6.17 -6.53
N ALA A 72 9.10 -6.51 -5.63
CA ALA A 72 9.02 -7.85 -5.07
C ALA A 72 8.64 -8.90 -6.14
N GLU A 73 7.68 -8.60 -7.00
CA GLU A 73 7.30 -9.46 -8.13
C GLU A 73 8.46 -9.66 -9.13
N GLU A 74 9.18 -8.59 -9.46
CA GLU A 74 10.39 -8.67 -10.30
C GLU A 74 11.47 -9.56 -9.66
N THR A 75 11.73 -9.37 -8.36
CA THR A 75 12.70 -10.17 -7.60
C THR A 75 12.30 -11.65 -7.58
N LYS A 76 11.01 -11.94 -7.40
CA LYS A 76 10.46 -13.29 -7.46
C LYS A 76 10.74 -13.93 -8.82
N ASN A 77 10.45 -13.21 -9.90
CA ASN A 77 10.66 -13.71 -11.26
C ASN A 77 12.14 -14.02 -11.54
N ILE A 78 13.05 -13.15 -11.09
CA ILE A 78 14.50 -13.39 -11.18
C ILE A 78 14.90 -14.66 -10.41
N ALA A 79 14.39 -14.85 -9.20
CA ALA A 79 14.69 -16.02 -8.38
C ALA A 79 14.20 -17.32 -9.05
N LEU A 80 12.99 -17.30 -9.63
CA LEU A 80 12.44 -18.44 -10.39
C LEU A 80 13.27 -18.75 -11.64
N SER A 81 13.70 -17.73 -12.39
CA SER A 81 14.57 -17.93 -13.57
C SER A 81 15.96 -18.47 -13.21
N ALA A 82 16.44 -18.24 -11.99
CA ALA A 82 17.71 -18.82 -11.50
C ALA A 82 17.58 -20.28 -11.06
N GLN A 83 16.34 -20.80 -10.99
CA GLN A 83 16.01 -22.18 -10.64
C GLN A 83 15.99 -23.11 -11.86
N GLU A 84 15.86 -22.55 -13.06
CA GLU A 84 15.97 -23.22 -14.37
C GLU A 84 17.44 -23.48 -14.78
#